data_AF-A0A0S8I8M6-F1
#
_entry.id   AF-A0A0S8I8M6-F1
#
_cell.length_a   1.000
_cell.length_b   1.000
_cell.length_c   1.000
_cell.angle_alpha   90.00
_cell.angle_beta   90.00
_cell.angle_gamma   90.00
#
_symmetry.space_group_name_H-M   'P 1'
#
loop_
_entity.id
_entity.type
_entity.pdbx_description
1 polymer ?
#
loop_
_entity_poly.entity_id
_entity_poly.type
_entity_poly.pdbx_seq_one_letter_code
_entity_poly.pdbx_strand_id
1 'polypeptide(L)'
;MTALRGYWDDLRLENTSHSSYLSLQRMSGSLTENNAIQAHHTLGPLLREHRLRRELAILYPTLAILGLSGTAIAAVWTAWRWLFAFNNYGAAAIWRWTTPALLTALGFASLGILGLILTWRSRGFRINLHTLGMVYRRGRYKEKLLWNQIQHVHTSAVSYGFSNIAWGAKTILKIHTSDGRQLHLTHALTDMNGLVEFIKSQVYPGLLEEYRRKYNQGDPLSFGPLILTAKGVQREDQMLQWEDLGRISLGRGMLSLETIDGQRIRIPAHRVPNVEICTQLIEHLRSRQGANHSVNTKKQL
;
A
#
# COMPACT_ATOMS: atom_id res chain seq x y z
N MET A 1 -0.63 -3.95 -39.52
CA MET A 1 0.48 -4.33 -38.60
C MET A 1 1.50 -3.22 -38.63
N THR A 2 1.95 -2.75 -37.45
CA THR A 2 2.86 -1.60 -37.18
C THR A 2 2.13 -0.35 -36.65
N ALA A 3 1.84 -0.33 -35.34
CA ALA A 3 1.61 0.88 -34.53
C ALA A 3 1.41 0.49 -33.06
N LEU A 4 2.50 0.32 -32.29
CA LEU A 4 2.47 0.26 -30.82
C LEU A 4 3.93 0.40 -30.30
N ARG A 5 4.50 1.60 -30.41
CA ARG A 5 5.78 1.96 -29.80
C ARG A 5 5.78 3.44 -29.45
N GLY A 6 5.46 3.76 -28.21
CA GLY A 6 5.44 5.13 -27.70
C GLY A 6 4.68 5.27 -26.40
N TYR A 7 5.21 4.72 -25.30
CA TYR A 7 4.67 4.96 -23.96
C TYR A 7 5.71 4.81 -22.83
N TRP A 8 7.00 5.11 -23.07
CA TRP A 8 8.03 4.93 -22.04
C TRP A 8 9.09 6.04 -21.91
N ASP A 9 9.00 7.15 -22.65
CA ASP A 9 10.08 8.15 -22.68
C ASP A 9 9.90 9.40 -21.81
N ASP A 10 8.89 9.48 -20.93
CA ASP A 10 8.56 10.72 -20.21
C ASP A 10 8.86 10.70 -18.70
N LEU A 11 9.86 9.93 -18.25
CA LEU A 11 10.29 9.89 -16.83
C LEU A 11 11.78 10.17 -16.63
N ARG A 12 12.37 10.98 -17.51
CA ARG A 12 13.74 11.48 -17.34
C ARG A 12 13.77 12.97 -17.65
N LEU A 13 14.00 13.75 -16.61
CA LEU A 13 14.80 14.99 -16.52
C LEU A 13 14.08 16.02 -15.65
N GLU A 14 14.42 16.03 -14.36
CA GLU A 14 14.58 17.24 -13.55
C GLU A 14 14.91 16.80 -12.13
N ASN A 15 16.17 16.98 -11.70
CA ASN A 15 16.54 17.56 -10.40
C ASN A 15 18.08 17.51 -10.25
N THR A 16 18.78 18.39 -10.97
CA THR A 16 20.19 18.69 -10.74
C THR A 16 20.30 20.07 -10.09
N SER A 17 20.18 20.11 -8.77
CA SER A 17 20.72 21.21 -7.95
C SER A 17 20.54 20.88 -6.48
N HIS A 18 21.50 20.21 -5.82
CA HIS A 18 21.60 20.18 -4.35
C HIS A 18 23.07 20.00 -3.92
N SER A 19 23.88 21.04 -4.13
CA SER A 19 25.19 21.22 -3.50
C SER A 19 25.10 22.42 -2.56
N SER A 20 24.57 22.22 -1.33
CA SER A 20 24.55 23.20 -0.21
C SER A 20 23.94 22.64 1.10
N TYR A 21 24.26 21.41 1.53
CA TYR A 21 23.62 20.79 2.73
C TYR A 21 24.57 20.17 3.77
N LEU A 22 25.81 20.66 3.91
CA LEU A 22 26.76 20.08 4.88
C LEU A 22 27.13 20.93 6.10
N SER A 23 26.51 22.09 6.31
CA SER A 23 26.86 22.98 7.44
C SER A 23 25.81 23.14 8.56
N LEU A 24 24.65 22.48 8.51
CA LEU A 24 23.58 22.64 9.53
C LEU A 24 23.29 21.41 10.41
N GLN A 25 24.14 20.37 10.38
CA GLN A 25 23.83 19.08 11.02
C GLN A 25 24.34 18.92 12.47
N ARG A 26 24.91 19.97 13.10
CA ARG A 26 25.50 19.86 14.45
C ARG A 26 24.74 20.54 15.60
N MET A 27 23.65 21.27 15.35
CA MET A 27 22.82 21.87 16.40
C MET A 27 21.41 21.26 16.56
N SER A 28 21.05 20.20 15.83
CA SER A 28 19.71 19.59 15.87
C SER A 28 19.55 18.41 16.86
N GLY A 29 20.53 18.18 17.73
CA GLY A 29 20.60 16.99 18.59
C GLY A 29 19.73 17.04 19.85
N SER A 30 19.45 18.23 20.40
CA SER A 30 18.75 18.37 21.70
C SER A 30 17.29 18.83 21.59
N LEU A 31 16.80 19.20 20.39
CA LEU A 31 15.42 19.67 20.18
C LEU A 31 14.44 18.56 19.75
N THR A 32 14.92 17.34 19.48
CA THR A 32 14.06 16.23 19.02
C THR A 32 13.40 15.48 20.16
N GLU A 33 13.96 15.48 21.37
CA GLU A 33 13.42 14.72 22.51
C GLU A 33 12.26 15.45 23.20
N ASN A 34 12.38 16.77 23.45
CA ASN A 34 11.27 17.57 24.00
C ASN A 34 10.07 17.68 23.03
N ASN A 35 10.32 17.73 21.71
CA ASN A 35 9.26 17.69 20.70
C ASN A 35 8.59 16.31 20.60
N ALA A 36 9.28 15.23 20.96
CA ALA A 36 8.68 13.90 21.01
C ALA A 36 7.67 13.77 22.16
N ILE A 37 7.86 14.48 23.27
CA ILE A 37 6.92 14.50 24.39
C ILE A 37 5.70 15.39 24.08
N GLN A 38 5.90 16.59 23.51
CA GLN A 38 4.78 17.45 23.09
C GLN A 38 3.94 16.83 21.96
N ALA A 39 4.57 16.04 21.08
CA ALA A 39 3.88 15.26 20.06
C ALA A 39 2.85 14.25 20.61
N HIS A 40 3.09 13.71 21.81
CA HIS A 40 2.22 12.73 22.41
C HIS A 40 0.94 13.36 22.97
N HIS A 41 0.98 14.64 23.33
CA HIS A 41 -0.20 15.36 23.78
C HIS A 41 -1.19 15.69 22.65
N THR A 42 -0.74 15.79 21.40
CA THR A 42 -1.63 16.20 20.29
C THR A 42 -2.43 15.07 19.66
N LEU A 43 -2.00 13.81 19.79
CA LEU A 43 -2.66 12.66 19.12
C LEU A 43 -3.63 11.91 20.03
N GLY A 44 -3.58 12.15 21.34
CA GLY A 44 -4.34 11.42 22.35
C GLY A 44 -3.74 10.04 22.69
N PRO A 45 -4.45 9.24 23.51
CA PRO A 45 -3.93 7.98 24.02
C PRO A 45 -3.69 6.96 22.90
N LEU A 46 -2.69 6.09 23.11
CA LEU A 46 -2.39 4.97 22.21
C LEU A 46 -3.50 3.92 22.31
N LEU A 47 -4.11 3.59 21.18
CA LEU A 47 -5.19 2.59 21.10
C LEU A 47 -4.67 1.22 20.68
N ARG A 48 -3.83 1.17 19.64
CA ARG A 48 -3.31 -0.08 19.09
C ARG A 48 -1.93 0.10 18.46
N GLU A 49 -1.05 -0.88 18.61
CA GLU A 49 0.26 -0.93 17.96
C GLU A 49 0.28 -2.08 16.95
N HIS A 50 0.59 -1.77 15.69
CA HIS A 50 0.84 -2.76 14.64
C HIS A 50 2.34 -2.86 14.38
N ARG A 51 2.89 -4.07 14.52
CA ARG A 51 4.31 -4.38 14.30
C ARG A 51 4.51 -5.16 13.01
N LEU A 52 5.76 -5.35 12.62
CA LEU A 52 6.11 -6.30 11.57
C LEU A 52 5.59 -7.71 11.92
N ARG A 53 5.02 -8.43 10.94
CA ARG A 53 4.59 -9.82 11.12
C ARG A 53 5.72 -10.67 11.70
N ARG A 54 5.39 -11.44 12.73
CA ARG A 54 6.34 -12.34 13.43
C ARG A 54 7.02 -13.30 12.45
N GLU A 55 6.28 -13.82 11.47
CA GLU A 55 6.81 -14.69 10.41
C GLU A 55 7.96 -14.03 9.64
N LEU A 56 7.79 -12.77 9.20
CA LEU A 56 8.84 -12.03 8.48
C LEU A 56 10.01 -11.67 9.41
N ALA A 57 9.70 -11.33 10.66
CA ALA A 57 10.70 -11.05 11.67
C ALA A 57 11.60 -12.26 11.99
N ILE A 58 11.10 -13.48 11.80
CA ILE A 58 11.86 -14.74 11.95
C ILE A 58 12.52 -15.14 10.62
N LEU A 59 11.81 -15.03 9.49
CA LEU A 59 12.28 -15.48 8.18
C LEU A 59 13.56 -14.75 7.71
N TYR A 60 13.65 -13.44 7.91
CA TYR A 60 14.82 -12.68 7.46
C TYR A 60 16.11 -13.03 8.22
N PRO A 61 16.13 -13.12 9.56
CA PRO A 61 17.33 -13.55 10.26
C PRO A 61 17.65 -15.03 10.00
N THR A 62 16.66 -15.92 9.84
CA THR A 62 16.96 -17.33 9.49
C THR A 62 17.59 -17.44 8.11
N LEU A 63 17.12 -16.68 7.12
CA LEU A 63 17.75 -16.60 5.79
C LEU A 63 19.20 -16.08 5.90
N ALA A 64 19.43 -15.06 6.73
CA ALA A 64 20.77 -14.53 6.97
C ALA A 64 21.69 -15.59 7.60
N ILE A 65 21.22 -16.28 8.65
CA ILE A 65 21.99 -17.33 9.34
C ILE A 65 22.30 -18.48 8.38
N LEU A 66 21.31 -18.99 7.64
CA LEU A 66 21.50 -20.09 6.69
C LEU A 66 22.45 -19.72 5.56
N GLY A 67 22.35 -18.49 5.03
CA GLY A 67 23.27 -17.98 4.02
C GLY A 67 24.71 -17.91 4.54
N LEU A 68 24.91 -17.29 5.71
CA LEU A 68 26.25 -17.15 6.31
C LEU A 68 26.85 -18.50 6.73
N SER A 69 26.05 -19.40 7.29
CA SER A 69 26.51 -20.76 7.62
C SER A 69 26.87 -21.55 6.38
N GLY A 70 26.04 -21.45 5.32
CA GLY A 70 26.31 -22.08 4.02
C GLY A 70 27.61 -21.58 3.40
N THR A 71 27.86 -20.26 3.45
CA THR A 71 29.12 -19.67 2.99
C THR A 71 30.32 -20.19 3.79
N ALA A 72 30.21 -20.26 5.12
CA ALA A 72 31.30 -20.76 5.96
C ALA A 72 31.65 -22.22 5.65
N ILE A 73 30.63 -23.09 5.53
CA ILE A 73 30.81 -24.50 5.18
C ILE A 73 31.42 -24.63 3.77
N ALA A 74 30.91 -23.87 2.79
CA ALA A 74 31.44 -23.89 1.43
C ALA A 74 32.88 -23.37 1.35
N ALA A 75 33.24 -22.35 2.13
CA ALA A 75 34.60 -21.83 2.20
C ALA A 75 35.57 -22.87 2.79
N VAL A 76 35.20 -23.52 3.89
CA VAL A 76 36.00 -24.60 4.50
C VAL A 76 36.18 -25.75 3.51
N TRP A 77 35.11 -26.18 2.83
CA TRP A 77 35.17 -27.22 1.80
C TRP A 77 36.06 -26.81 0.62
N THR A 78 35.97 -25.56 0.18
CA THR A 78 36.80 -25.02 -0.91
C THR A 78 38.28 -25.00 -0.53
N ALA A 79 38.61 -24.57 0.69
CA ALA A 79 39.98 -24.57 1.20
C ALA A 79 40.55 -26.00 1.31
N TRP A 80 39.76 -26.94 1.83
CA TRP A 80 40.15 -28.34 1.90
C TRP A 80 40.40 -28.94 0.50
N ARG A 81 39.49 -28.70 -0.45
CA ARG A 81 39.67 -29.12 -1.85
C ARG A 81 40.88 -28.48 -2.51
N TRP A 82 41.14 -27.21 -2.23
CA TRP A 82 42.28 -26.50 -2.78
C TRP A 82 43.60 -27.10 -2.29
N LEU A 83 43.73 -27.34 -0.98
CA LEU A 83 44.90 -28.00 -0.39
C LEU A 83 45.10 -29.42 -0.95
N PHE A 84 44.02 -30.20 -1.08
CA PHE A 84 44.08 -31.53 -1.67
C PHE A 84 44.54 -31.49 -3.14
N ALA A 85 43.99 -30.59 -3.95
CA ALA A 85 44.37 -30.45 -5.35
C ALA A 85 45.84 -30.03 -5.50
N PHE A 86 46.28 -29.08 -4.66
CA PHE A 86 47.67 -28.60 -4.65
C PHE A 86 48.66 -29.73 -4.33
N ASN A 87 48.37 -30.53 -3.29
CA ASN A 87 49.25 -31.61 -2.85
C ASN A 87 49.35 -32.79 -3.83
N ASN A 88 48.29 -33.08 -4.60
CA ASN A 88 48.23 -34.29 -5.43
C ASN A 88 48.43 -34.04 -6.93
N TYR A 89 48.00 -32.89 -7.46
CA TYR A 89 47.92 -32.65 -8.91
C TYR A 89 48.67 -31.39 -9.37
N GLY A 90 49.25 -30.63 -8.43
CA GLY A 90 49.96 -29.39 -8.72
C GLY A 90 49.05 -28.21 -9.07
N ALA A 91 49.66 -27.06 -9.36
CA ALA A 91 48.97 -25.78 -9.47
C ALA A 91 47.92 -25.70 -10.60
N ALA A 92 48.13 -26.45 -11.69
CA ALA A 92 47.27 -26.39 -12.89
C ALA A 92 45.86 -26.98 -12.65
N ALA A 93 45.71 -27.96 -11.76
CA ALA A 93 44.41 -28.61 -11.51
C ALA A 93 43.46 -27.78 -10.64
N ILE A 94 44.00 -26.80 -9.91
CA ILE A 94 43.28 -26.02 -8.89
C ILE A 94 42.07 -25.31 -9.50
N TRP A 95 42.28 -24.54 -10.57
CA TRP A 95 41.24 -23.67 -11.12
C TRP A 95 39.99 -24.43 -11.55
N ARG A 96 40.15 -25.60 -12.17
CA ARG A 96 39.02 -26.39 -12.65
C ARG A 96 38.21 -27.01 -11.50
N TRP A 97 38.84 -27.30 -10.37
CA TRP A 97 38.21 -27.98 -9.23
C TRP A 97 37.62 -27.03 -8.19
N THR A 98 38.21 -25.84 -8.02
CA THR A 98 37.77 -24.87 -7.01
C THR A 98 36.65 -23.95 -7.51
N THR A 99 36.57 -23.69 -8.82
CA THR A 99 35.58 -22.75 -9.38
C THR A 99 34.13 -23.05 -8.99
N PRO A 100 33.61 -24.29 -9.07
CA PRO A 100 32.23 -24.57 -8.68
C PRO A 100 31.97 -24.32 -7.20
N ALA A 101 32.92 -24.65 -6.32
CA ALA A 101 32.79 -24.48 -4.88
C ALA A 101 32.85 -22.99 -4.47
N LEU A 102 33.64 -22.19 -5.20
CA LEU A 102 33.66 -20.74 -5.01
C LEU A 102 32.35 -20.09 -5.45
N LEU A 103 31.76 -20.53 -6.56
CA LEU A 103 30.45 -20.05 -7.03
C LEU A 103 29.33 -20.40 -6.04
N THR A 104 29.33 -21.60 -5.45
CA THR A 104 28.33 -21.95 -4.43
C THR A 104 28.50 -21.12 -3.16
N ALA A 105 29.74 -20.90 -2.71
CA ALA A 105 30.03 -20.02 -1.56
C ALA A 105 29.52 -18.59 -1.80
N LEU A 106 29.74 -18.05 -3.01
CA LEU A 106 29.26 -16.72 -3.42
C LEU A 106 27.72 -16.65 -3.47
N GLY A 107 27.07 -17.71 -3.95
CA GLY A 107 25.60 -17.82 -3.94
C GLY A 107 25.02 -17.76 -2.53
N PHE A 108 25.55 -18.56 -1.60
CA PHE A 108 25.15 -18.52 -0.19
C PHE A 108 25.45 -17.17 0.46
N ALA A 109 26.58 -16.54 0.12
CA ALA A 109 26.97 -15.24 0.68
C ALA A 109 25.97 -14.16 0.25
N SER A 110 25.55 -14.19 -1.02
CA SER A 110 24.55 -13.28 -1.57
C SER A 110 23.20 -13.43 -0.85
N LEU A 111 22.76 -14.66 -0.59
CA LEU A 111 21.54 -14.92 0.19
C LEU A 111 21.66 -14.43 1.64
N GLY A 112 22.82 -14.67 2.28
CA GLY A 112 23.10 -14.21 3.65
C GLY A 112 23.07 -12.69 3.77
N ILE A 113 23.75 -11.99 2.85
CA ILE A 113 23.78 -10.52 2.78
C ILE A 113 22.37 -9.98 2.52
N LEU A 114 21.60 -10.58 1.62
CA LEU A 114 20.22 -10.19 1.36
C LEU A 114 19.35 -10.32 2.61
N GLY A 115 19.44 -11.45 3.33
CA GLY A 115 18.74 -11.66 4.60
C GLY A 115 19.11 -10.62 5.66
N LEU A 116 20.38 -10.26 5.75
CA LEU A 116 20.87 -9.22 6.66
C LEU A 116 20.31 -7.83 6.30
N ILE A 117 20.34 -7.46 5.01
CA ILE A 117 19.76 -6.20 4.51
C ILE A 117 18.27 -6.14 4.80
N LEU A 118 17.52 -7.22 4.53
CA LEU A 118 16.07 -7.28 4.79
C LEU A 118 15.77 -7.19 6.29
N THR A 119 16.56 -7.86 7.13
CA THR A 119 16.45 -7.78 8.59
C THR A 119 16.71 -6.35 9.07
N TRP A 120 17.76 -5.69 8.57
CA TRP A 120 18.07 -4.33 8.98
C TRP A 120 17.03 -3.32 8.48
N ARG A 121 16.56 -3.45 7.23
CA ARG A 121 15.55 -2.56 6.63
C ARG A 121 14.17 -2.69 7.28
N SER A 122 13.86 -3.87 7.83
CA SER A 122 12.58 -4.13 8.51
C SER A 122 12.60 -3.77 10.00
N ARG A 123 13.78 -3.56 10.60
CA ARG A 123 13.90 -3.09 11.98
C ARG A 123 13.28 -1.70 12.14
N GLY A 124 12.47 -1.55 13.18
CA GLY A 124 11.84 -0.27 13.54
C GLY A 124 10.59 0.07 12.74
N PHE A 125 10.06 -0.84 11.92
CA PHE A 125 8.77 -0.65 11.27
C PHE A 125 7.61 -0.87 12.26
N ARG A 126 6.91 0.21 12.60
CA ARG A 126 5.80 0.21 13.57
C ARG A 126 4.76 1.25 13.19
N ILE A 127 3.49 0.93 13.40
CA ILE A 127 2.38 1.88 13.27
C ILE A 127 1.63 1.93 14.58
N ASN A 128 1.57 3.11 15.17
CA ASN A 128 0.85 3.37 16.40
C ASN A 128 -0.43 4.13 16.06
N LEU A 129 -1.57 3.56 16.40
CA LEU A 129 -2.88 4.18 16.23
C LEU A 129 -3.26 4.89 17.53
N HIS A 130 -3.60 6.16 17.42
CA HIS A 130 -4.05 7.02 18.51
C HIS A 130 -5.50 7.48 18.22
N THR A 131 -6.12 8.18 19.18
CA THR A 131 -7.50 8.64 19.03
C THR A 131 -7.66 9.68 17.91
N LEU A 132 -6.71 10.60 17.74
CA LEU A 132 -6.81 11.70 16.76
C LEU A 132 -5.96 11.51 15.49
N GLY A 133 -5.14 10.45 15.46
CA GLY A 133 -4.28 10.19 14.31
C GLY A 133 -3.46 8.91 14.48
N MET A 134 -2.47 8.74 13.61
CA MET A 134 -1.49 7.68 13.70
C MET A 134 -0.06 8.20 13.60
N VAL A 135 0.86 7.41 14.13
CA VAL A 135 2.30 7.61 13.95
C VAL A 135 2.87 6.45 13.16
N TYR A 136 3.38 6.77 11.98
CA TYR A 136 4.14 5.85 11.14
C TYR A 136 5.63 5.94 11.49
N ARG A 137 6.24 4.81 11.86
CA ARG A 137 7.68 4.72 12.12
C ARG A 137 8.34 3.72 11.19
N ARG A 138 9.43 4.14 10.55
CA ARG A 138 10.28 3.29 9.70
C ARG A 138 11.75 3.68 9.90
N GLY A 139 12.45 2.92 10.72
CA GLY A 139 13.85 3.23 11.08
C GLY A 139 13.92 4.56 11.83
N ARG A 140 14.68 5.53 11.30
CA ARG A 140 14.78 6.90 11.84
C ARG A 140 13.63 7.81 11.42
N TYR A 141 12.88 7.42 10.40
CA TYR A 141 11.77 8.21 9.88
C TYR A 141 10.54 8.02 10.78
N LYS A 142 10.01 9.12 11.32
CA LYS A 142 8.80 9.17 12.13
C LYS A 142 7.88 10.23 11.55
N GLU A 143 6.71 9.81 11.11
CA GLU A 143 5.70 10.68 10.52
C GLU A 143 4.41 10.58 11.34
N LYS A 144 3.78 11.72 11.57
CA LYS A 144 2.48 11.79 12.24
C LYS A 144 1.44 12.14 11.19
N LEU A 145 0.27 11.51 11.30
CA LEU A 145 -0.83 11.77 10.43
C LEU A 145 -2.13 11.87 11.22
N LEU A 146 -2.80 13.02 11.13
CA LEU A 146 -4.10 13.21 11.76
C LEU A 146 -5.21 12.59 10.90
N TRP A 147 -6.29 12.13 11.53
CA TRP A 147 -7.40 11.53 10.78
C TRP A 147 -8.07 12.51 9.82
N ASN A 148 -8.18 13.78 10.22
CA ASN A 148 -8.74 14.85 9.38
C ASN A 148 -7.83 15.28 8.20
N GLN A 149 -6.56 14.87 8.19
CA GLN A 149 -5.65 15.13 7.07
C GLN A 149 -5.78 14.07 5.97
N ILE A 150 -6.46 12.95 6.23
CA ILE A 150 -6.63 11.87 5.26
C ILE A 150 -7.80 12.19 4.34
N GLN A 151 -7.52 12.31 3.04
CA GLN A 151 -8.54 12.58 2.02
C GLN A 151 -8.99 11.31 1.30
N HIS A 152 -8.04 10.42 0.98
CA HIS A 152 -8.34 9.20 0.25
C HIS A 152 -7.73 7.98 0.92
N VAL A 153 -8.54 6.93 1.02
CA VAL A 153 -8.15 5.62 1.51
C VAL A 153 -8.44 4.62 0.39
N HIS A 154 -7.38 4.07 -0.19
CA HIS A 154 -7.47 2.99 -1.17
C HIS A 154 -7.09 1.68 -0.50
N THR A 155 -8.02 0.73 -0.52
CA THR A 155 -7.74 -0.65 -0.11
C THR A 155 -7.77 -1.54 -1.34
N SER A 156 -6.70 -2.30 -1.56
CA SER A 156 -6.66 -3.32 -2.60
C SER A 156 -6.24 -4.66 -2.00
N ALA A 157 -7.06 -5.69 -2.19
CA ALA A 157 -6.70 -7.06 -1.90
C ALA A 157 -6.19 -7.70 -3.20
N VAL A 158 -4.92 -8.09 -3.22
CA VAL A 158 -4.32 -8.82 -4.33
C VAL A 158 -4.21 -10.29 -3.93
N SER A 159 -4.99 -11.16 -4.58
CA SER A 159 -4.81 -12.61 -4.45
C SER A 159 -3.68 -13.05 -5.37
N TYR A 160 -2.65 -13.68 -4.80
CA TYR A 160 -1.61 -14.32 -5.59
C TYR A 160 -1.99 -15.80 -5.77
N GLY A 161 -1.96 -16.28 -7.01
CA GLY A 161 -2.19 -17.69 -7.30
C GLY A 161 -1.77 -18.02 -8.72
N PHE A 162 -1.24 -19.24 -8.88
CA PHE A 162 -1.06 -19.87 -10.18
C PHE A 162 -2.23 -20.82 -10.38
N SER A 163 -2.78 -20.87 -11.60
CA SER A 163 -3.90 -21.73 -12.04
C SER A 163 -4.46 -22.67 -10.95
N ASN A 164 -5.59 -22.30 -10.35
CA ASN A 164 -6.34 -23.00 -9.27
C ASN A 164 -5.73 -23.08 -7.86
N ILE A 165 -4.50 -22.60 -7.60
CA ILE A 165 -3.92 -22.59 -6.25
C ILE A 165 -3.79 -21.14 -5.77
N ALA A 166 -4.59 -20.75 -4.78
CA ALA A 166 -4.50 -19.44 -4.13
C ALA A 166 -3.47 -19.47 -2.99
N TRP A 167 -2.37 -18.74 -3.13
CA TRP A 167 -1.23 -18.72 -2.19
C TRP A 167 -1.37 -17.61 -1.13
N GLY A 168 -2.55 -16.99 -1.07
CA GLY A 168 -2.91 -15.97 -0.09
C GLY A 168 -3.37 -14.65 -0.73
N ALA A 169 -4.14 -13.89 0.04
CA ALA A 169 -4.51 -12.52 -0.27
C ALA A 169 -3.58 -11.55 0.45
N LYS A 170 -3.06 -10.56 -0.27
CA LYS A 170 -2.29 -9.46 0.31
C LYS A 170 -3.13 -8.19 0.27
N THR A 171 -3.48 -7.68 1.45
CA THR A 171 -4.10 -6.37 1.61
C THR A 171 -3.02 -5.29 1.51
N ILE A 172 -3.26 -4.33 0.63
CA ILE A 172 -2.45 -3.12 0.48
C ILE A 172 -3.37 -1.93 0.78
N LEU A 173 -2.87 -1.00 1.58
CA LEU A 173 -3.56 0.21 1.96
C LEU A 173 -2.72 1.41 1.49
N LYS A 174 -3.30 2.26 0.65
CA LYS A 174 -2.70 3.53 0.26
C LYS A 174 -3.54 4.66 0.81
N ILE A 175 -2.88 5.57 1.50
CA ILE A 175 -3.51 6.73 2.13
C ILE A 175 -2.95 7.97 1.44
N HIS A 176 -3.83 8.83 0.97
CA HIS A 176 -3.49 10.14 0.44
C HIS A 176 -3.99 11.22 1.38
N THR A 177 -3.15 12.20 1.60
CA THR A 177 -3.34 13.26 2.58
C THR A 177 -3.60 14.58 1.89
N SER A 178 -4.18 15.53 2.61
CA SER A 178 -4.52 16.85 2.07
C SER A 178 -3.33 17.69 1.64
N ASP A 179 -2.15 17.38 2.15
CA ASP A 179 -0.87 17.98 1.74
C ASP A 179 -0.19 17.24 0.57
N GLY A 180 -0.90 16.31 -0.08
CA GLY A 180 -0.41 15.59 -1.27
C GLY A 180 0.53 14.43 -0.97
N ARG A 181 0.84 14.14 0.30
CA ARG A 181 1.67 12.98 0.66
C ARG A 181 0.90 11.68 0.43
N GLN A 182 1.65 10.61 0.16
CA GLN A 182 1.12 9.27 -0.01
C GLN A 182 1.80 8.28 0.92
N LEU A 183 1.02 7.65 1.79
CA LEU A 183 1.49 6.59 2.65
C LEU A 183 1.05 5.22 2.10
N HIS A 184 2.03 4.38 1.80
CA HIS A 184 1.81 3.03 1.30
C HIS A 184 2.10 2.00 2.41
N LEU A 185 1.04 1.39 2.91
CA LEU A 185 1.10 0.32 3.91
C LEU A 185 0.87 -1.04 3.23
N THR A 186 1.81 -1.95 3.47
CA THR A 186 1.81 -3.29 2.85
C THR A 186 1.48 -4.37 3.89
N HIS A 187 1.19 -5.58 3.40
CA HIS A 187 0.99 -6.81 4.18
C HIS A 187 2.13 -7.23 5.15
N ALA A 188 3.19 -6.44 5.28
CA ALA A 188 4.26 -6.69 6.23
C ALA A 188 3.83 -6.47 7.69
N LEU A 189 2.71 -5.77 7.93
CA LEU A 189 2.15 -5.50 9.26
C LEU A 189 1.32 -6.67 9.78
N THR A 190 1.38 -6.88 11.10
CA THR A 190 0.44 -7.74 11.82
C THR A 190 -0.98 -7.17 11.75
N ASP A 191 -1.96 -8.03 11.52
CA ASP A 191 -3.38 -7.66 11.51
C ASP A 191 -3.68 -6.49 10.55
N MET A 192 -3.29 -6.63 9.29
CA MET A 192 -3.49 -5.60 8.27
C MET A 192 -4.98 -5.29 8.05
N ASN A 193 -5.85 -6.29 8.14
CA ASN A 193 -7.29 -6.09 7.96
C ASN A 193 -7.88 -5.26 9.11
N GLY A 194 -7.57 -5.61 10.37
CA GLY A 194 -8.00 -4.81 11.52
C GLY A 194 -7.44 -3.39 11.50
N LEU A 195 -6.21 -3.18 11.01
CA LEU A 195 -5.64 -1.85 10.78
C LEU A 195 -6.46 -1.05 9.76
N VAL A 196 -6.80 -1.67 8.62
CA VAL A 196 -7.60 -1.03 7.56
C VAL A 196 -8.99 -0.66 8.09
N GLU A 197 -9.68 -1.59 8.73
CA GLU A 197 -11.01 -1.37 9.31
C GLU A 197 -10.99 -0.26 10.36
N PHE A 198 -9.95 -0.23 11.21
CA PHE A 198 -9.78 0.83 12.19
C PHE A 198 -9.58 2.20 11.52
N ILE A 199 -8.69 2.30 10.53
CA ILE A 199 -8.46 3.59 9.83
C ILE A 199 -9.75 4.04 9.14
N LYS A 200 -10.49 3.13 8.50
CA LYS A 200 -11.77 3.46 7.87
C LYS A 200 -12.79 3.95 8.89
N SER A 201 -12.92 3.30 10.05
CA SER A 201 -13.89 3.71 11.08
C SER A 201 -13.60 5.10 11.65
N GLN A 202 -12.33 5.51 11.69
CA GLN A 202 -11.94 6.87 12.11
C GLN A 202 -12.11 7.91 11.00
N VAL A 203 -11.81 7.56 9.74
CA VAL A 203 -11.73 8.52 8.63
C VAL A 203 -13.09 8.69 7.91
N TYR A 204 -13.82 7.61 7.71
CA TYR A 204 -15.03 7.62 6.87
C TYR A 204 -16.16 8.52 7.37
N PRO A 205 -16.45 8.61 8.69
CA PRO A 205 -17.52 9.50 9.17
C PRO A 205 -17.29 10.96 8.75
N GLY A 206 -16.07 11.48 8.95
CA GLY A 206 -15.73 12.85 8.57
C GLY A 206 -15.79 13.08 7.05
N LEU A 207 -15.28 12.13 6.25
CA LEU A 207 -15.38 12.22 4.79
C LEU A 207 -16.83 12.17 4.31
N LEU A 208 -17.67 11.32 4.91
CA LEU A 208 -19.08 11.20 4.54
C LEU A 208 -19.85 12.49 4.83
N GLU A 209 -19.59 13.12 5.97
CA GLU A 209 -20.17 14.44 6.31
C GLU A 209 -19.76 15.51 5.30
N GLU A 210 -18.47 15.56 4.93
CA GLU A 210 -17.98 16.48 3.92
C GLU A 210 -18.65 16.26 2.57
N TYR A 211 -18.74 15.01 2.11
CA TYR A 211 -19.40 14.67 0.85
C TYR A 211 -20.89 15.01 0.86
N ARG A 212 -21.60 14.75 1.97
CA ARG A 212 -23.01 15.14 2.12
C ARG A 212 -23.18 16.65 2.03
N ARG A 213 -22.31 17.41 2.71
CA ARG A 213 -22.35 18.88 2.67
C ARG A 213 -22.17 19.39 1.24
N LYS A 214 -21.13 18.93 0.54
CA LYS A 214 -20.85 19.29 -0.87
C LYS A 214 -22.03 18.93 -1.78
N TYR A 215 -22.54 17.70 -1.68
CA TYR A 215 -23.69 17.27 -2.48
C TYR A 215 -24.94 18.11 -2.23
N ASN A 216 -25.25 18.42 -0.96
CA ASN A 216 -26.39 19.27 -0.60
C ASN A 216 -26.25 20.71 -1.11
N GLN A 217 -25.02 21.18 -1.32
CA GLN A 217 -24.73 22.48 -1.96
C GLN A 217 -24.90 22.44 -3.50
N GLY A 218 -25.18 21.26 -4.06
CA GLY A 218 -25.28 21.06 -5.51
C GLY A 218 -23.94 20.76 -6.18
N ASP A 219 -22.85 20.64 -5.40
CA ASP A 219 -21.53 20.37 -5.95
C ASP A 219 -21.42 18.92 -6.43
N PRO A 220 -20.83 18.67 -7.61
CA PRO A 220 -20.53 17.33 -8.07
C PRO A 220 -19.46 16.67 -7.19
N LEU A 221 -19.65 15.40 -6.84
CA LEU A 221 -18.68 14.63 -6.04
C LEU A 221 -17.79 13.78 -6.94
N SER A 222 -16.50 14.10 -7.01
CA SER A 222 -15.53 13.32 -7.79
C SER A 222 -14.96 12.14 -6.98
N PHE A 223 -15.02 10.95 -7.57
CA PHE A 223 -14.39 9.72 -7.12
C PHE A 223 -13.50 9.13 -8.23
N GLY A 224 -12.64 9.96 -8.80
CA GLY A 224 -11.75 9.56 -9.90
C GLY A 224 -12.53 9.45 -11.21
N PRO A 225 -12.66 8.27 -11.84
CA PRO A 225 -13.41 8.10 -13.09
C PRO A 225 -14.93 8.24 -12.92
N LEU A 226 -15.43 8.35 -11.69
CA LEU A 226 -16.84 8.54 -11.37
C LEU A 226 -17.08 9.94 -10.82
N ILE A 227 -18.16 10.57 -11.27
CA ILE A 227 -18.66 11.83 -10.74
C ILE A 227 -20.13 11.62 -10.34
N LEU A 228 -20.45 11.84 -9.07
CA LEU A 228 -21.84 11.80 -8.60
C LEU A 228 -22.44 13.20 -8.70
N THR A 229 -23.60 13.30 -9.31
CA THR A 229 -24.32 14.56 -9.52
C THR A 229 -25.77 14.42 -9.05
N ALA A 230 -26.52 15.53 -9.00
CA ALA A 230 -27.95 15.48 -8.67
C ALA A 230 -28.77 14.63 -9.66
N LYS A 231 -28.34 14.54 -10.92
CA LYS A 231 -29.05 13.81 -12.00
C LYS A 231 -28.69 12.31 -12.06
N GLY A 232 -27.49 11.93 -11.63
CA GLY A 232 -27.02 10.56 -11.78
C GLY A 232 -25.54 10.36 -11.49
N VAL A 233 -25.05 9.20 -11.91
CA VAL A 233 -23.63 8.81 -11.89
C VAL A 233 -23.05 9.04 -13.27
N GLN A 234 -22.11 9.96 -13.39
CA GLN A 234 -21.35 10.19 -14.62
C GLN A 234 -20.06 9.40 -14.60
N ARG A 235 -19.73 8.76 -15.72
CA ARG A 235 -18.44 8.12 -16.00
C ARG A 235 -17.98 8.56 -17.38
N GLU A 236 -16.87 9.29 -17.44
CA GLU A 236 -16.39 9.87 -18.71
C GLU A 236 -17.55 10.64 -19.39
N ASP A 237 -17.91 10.30 -20.64
CA ASP A 237 -19.00 10.93 -21.38
C ASP A 237 -20.38 10.27 -21.18
N GLN A 238 -20.44 9.20 -20.37
CA GLN A 238 -21.67 8.45 -20.12
C GLN A 238 -22.34 8.90 -18.83
N MET A 239 -23.60 9.30 -18.94
CA MET A 239 -24.44 9.66 -17.80
C MET A 239 -25.44 8.55 -17.50
N LEU A 240 -25.36 7.96 -16.32
CA LEU A 240 -26.32 6.99 -15.83
C LEU A 240 -27.28 7.67 -14.86
N GLN A 241 -28.54 7.84 -15.25
CA GLN A 241 -29.52 8.50 -14.39
C GLN A 241 -29.83 7.65 -13.16
N TRP A 242 -30.25 8.29 -12.07
CA TRP A 242 -30.61 7.58 -10.84
C TRP A 242 -31.75 6.57 -11.05
N GLU A 243 -32.65 6.83 -11.99
CA GLU A 243 -33.80 5.98 -12.33
C GLU A 243 -33.39 4.70 -13.07
N ASP A 244 -32.35 4.79 -13.92
CA ASP A 244 -31.86 3.65 -14.71
C ASP A 244 -30.90 2.76 -13.92
N LEU A 245 -30.43 3.22 -12.75
CA LEU A 245 -29.44 2.52 -11.94
C LEU A 245 -30.08 1.35 -11.16
N GLY A 246 -29.79 0.13 -11.61
CA GLY A 246 -30.19 -1.10 -10.96
C GLY A 246 -29.24 -1.50 -9.82
N ARG A 247 -28.41 -2.53 -10.04
CA ARG A 247 -27.60 -3.15 -8.99
C ARG A 247 -26.20 -2.53 -8.88
N ILE A 248 -25.77 -2.29 -7.65
CA ILE A 248 -24.39 -1.86 -7.33
C ILE A 248 -23.70 -3.05 -6.65
N SER A 249 -22.47 -3.36 -7.06
CA SER A 249 -21.69 -4.40 -6.40
C SER A 249 -20.20 -4.09 -6.41
N LEU A 250 -19.53 -4.35 -5.29
CA LEU A 250 -18.08 -4.29 -5.15
C LEU A 250 -17.56 -5.71 -4.93
N GLY A 251 -16.73 -6.22 -5.84
CA GLY A 251 -16.22 -7.58 -5.75
C GLY A 251 -15.12 -7.87 -6.75
N ARG A 252 -14.22 -8.80 -6.41
CA ARG A 252 -13.07 -9.19 -7.25
C ARG A 252 -12.23 -7.99 -7.74
N GLY A 253 -12.08 -6.97 -6.89
CA GLY A 253 -11.33 -5.75 -7.23
C GLY A 253 -12.02 -4.81 -8.23
N MET A 254 -13.31 -5.04 -8.52
CA MET A 254 -14.10 -4.26 -9.47
C MET A 254 -15.35 -3.67 -8.79
N LEU A 255 -15.62 -2.41 -9.07
CA LEU A 255 -16.92 -1.78 -8.87
C LEU A 255 -17.77 -2.05 -10.12
N SER A 256 -18.95 -2.63 -9.94
CA SER A 256 -19.92 -2.87 -11.00
C SER A 256 -21.19 -2.08 -10.74
N LEU A 257 -21.59 -1.28 -11.72
CA LEU A 257 -22.88 -0.62 -11.79
C LEU A 257 -23.68 -1.30 -12.90
N GLU A 258 -24.86 -1.81 -12.59
CA GLU A 258 -25.74 -2.51 -13.52
C GLU A 258 -27.02 -1.70 -13.68
N THR A 259 -27.43 -1.42 -14.91
CA THR A 259 -28.69 -0.72 -15.21
C THR A 259 -29.87 -1.68 -15.11
N ILE A 260 -31.08 -1.15 -15.05
CA ILE A 260 -32.31 -1.97 -15.05
C ILE A 260 -32.41 -2.81 -16.33
N ASP A 261 -31.94 -2.27 -17.46
CA ASP A 261 -31.89 -2.96 -18.76
C ASP A 261 -30.77 -4.03 -18.86
N GLY A 262 -30.01 -4.25 -17.79
CA GLY A 262 -28.94 -5.25 -17.72
C GLY A 262 -27.59 -4.79 -18.29
N GLN A 263 -27.45 -3.53 -18.71
CA GLN A 263 -26.15 -2.99 -19.12
C GLN A 263 -25.24 -2.89 -17.91
N ARG A 264 -23.99 -3.39 -18.01
CA ARG A 264 -23.05 -3.43 -16.89
C ARG A 264 -21.81 -2.59 -17.15
N ILE A 265 -21.62 -1.57 -16.31
CA ILE A 265 -20.42 -0.73 -16.27
C ILE A 265 -19.48 -1.30 -15.20
N ARG A 266 -18.26 -1.69 -15.60
CA ARG A 266 -17.23 -2.20 -14.68
C ARG A 266 -16.06 -1.22 -14.59
N ILE A 267 -15.66 -0.90 -13.36
CA ILE A 267 -14.57 0.03 -13.06
C ILE A 267 -13.62 -0.64 -12.07
N PRO A 268 -12.30 -0.64 -12.29
CA PRO A 268 -11.36 -1.15 -11.31
C PRO A 268 -11.45 -0.37 -9.99
N ALA A 269 -11.70 -1.06 -8.88
CA ALA A 269 -11.92 -0.42 -7.58
C ALA A 269 -10.73 0.43 -7.12
N HIS A 270 -9.51 0.07 -7.51
CA HIS A 270 -8.30 0.84 -7.20
C HIS A 270 -8.25 2.23 -7.87
N ARG A 271 -9.04 2.46 -8.92
CA ARG A 271 -9.16 3.77 -9.60
C ARG A 271 -10.20 4.68 -8.96
N VAL A 272 -11.06 4.14 -8.08
CA VAL A 272 -12.11 4.88 -7.39
C VAL A 272 -11.62 5.17 -5.96
N PRO A 273 -11.21 6.41 -5.63
CA PRO A 273 -10.89 6.79 -4.26
C PRO A 273 -12.08 6.52 -3.35
N ASN A 274 -11.84 6.07 -2.12
CA ASN A 274 -12.90 5.85 -1.13
C ASN A 274 -14.07 5.00 -1.69
N VAL A 275 -13.77 3.95 -2.47
CA VAL A 275 -14.77 3.19 -3.24
C VAL A 275 -15.96 2.72 -2.41
N GLU A 276 -15.76 2.36 -1.15
CA GLU A 276 -16.83 1.96 -0.24
C GLU A 276 -17.77 3.12 0.10
N ILE A 277 -17.22 4.32 0.37
CA ILE A 277 -18.02 5.53 0.57
C ILE A 277 -18.79 5.87 -0.71
N CYS A 278 -18.14 5.77 -1.87
CA CYS A 278 -18.78 5.98 -3.16
C CYS A 278 -19.99 5.04 -3.33
N THR A 279 -19.83 3.74 -3.08
CA THR A 279 -20.95 2.78 -3.16
C THR A 279 -22.09 3.10 -2.19
N GLN A 280 -21.77 3.48 -0.94
CA GLN A 280 -22.78 3.83 0.06
C GLN A 280 -23.54 5.10 -0.34
N LEU A 281 -22.85 6.11 -0.89
CA LEU A 281 -23.49 7.34 -1.36
C LEU A 281 -24.40 7.06 -2.56
N ILE A 282 -23.96 6.28 -3.54
CA ILE A 282 -24.78 5.89 -4.70
C ILE A 282 -26.05 5.16 -4.24
N GLU A 283 -25.93 4.19 -3.34
CA GLU A 283 -27.08 3.45 -2.79
C GLU A 283 -28.06 4.36 -2.06
N HIS A 284 -27.54 5.26 -1.22
CA HIS A 284 -28.34 6.24 -0.48
C HIS A 284 -29.08 7.20 -1.42
N LEU A 285 -28.40 7.76 -2.42
CA LEU A 285 -28.99 8.68 -3.39
C LEU A 285 -30.05 7.98 -4.26
N ARG A 286 -29.81 6.75 -4.70
CA ARG A 286 -30.81 5.93 -5.42
C ARG A 286 -32.08 5.75 -4.59
N SER A 287 -31.94 5.36 -3.32
CA SER A 287 -33.08 5.13 -2.42
C SER A 287 -33.94 6.40 -2.20
N ARG A 288 -33.29 7.56 -2.12
CA ARG A 288 -33.97 8.85 -1.93
C ARG A 288 -34.79 9.26 -3.15
N GLN A 289 -34.31 8.99 -4.36
CA GLN A 289 -35.05 9.31 -5.59
C GLN A 289 -36.29 8.42 -5.79
N GLY A 290 -36.17 7.11 -5.50
CA GLY A 290 -37.32 6.20 -5.57
C GLY A 290 -38.47 6.60 -4.63
N ALA A 291 -38.14 7.10 -3.43
CA ALA A 291 -39.13 7.61 -2.49
C ALA A 291 -39.89 8.84 -3.02
N ASN A 292 -39.17 9.80 -3.62
CA ASN A 292 -39.78 11.01 -4.18
C ASN A 292 -40.74 10.71 -5.34
N HIS A 293 -40.42 9.71 -6.18
CA HIS A 293 -41.28 9.32 -7.30
C HIS A 293 -42.63 8.76 -6.81
N SER A 294 -42.60 7.91 -5.77
CA SER A 294 -43.82 7.31 -5.19
C SER A 294 -44.80 8.34 -4.58
N VAL A 295 -44.28 9.48 -4.10
CA VAL A 295 -45.10 10.54 -3.50
C VAL A 295 -45.85 11.34 -4.56
N ASN A 296 -45.25 11.55 -5.74
CA ASN A 296 -45.88 12.31 -6.82
C ASN A 296 -47.02 11.51 -7.51
N THR A 297 -46.87 10.19 -7.66
CA THR A 297 -47.93 9.36 -8.27
C THR A 297 -49.22 9.34 -7.45
N LYS A 298 -49.14 9.43 -6.11
CA LYS A 298 -50.33 9.46 -5.23
C LYS A 298 -51.09 10.79 -5.24
N LYS A 299 -50.49 11.89 -5.70
CA LYS A 299 -51.16 13.20 -5.77
C LYS A 299 -51.96 13.42 -7.07
N GLN A 300 -51.79 12.55 -8.06
CA GLN A 300 -52.47 12.65 -9.35
C GLN A 300 -53.68 11.72 -9.47
N LEU A 301 -53.96 10.95 -8.41
CA LEU A 301 -55.16 10.12 -8.23
C LEU A 301 -56.06 10.78 -7.20
#